data_AF-A0A961I2Y2-F1
#
_entry.id   AF-A0A961I2Y2-F1
#
_cell.length_a   1.000
_cell.length_b   1.000
_cell.length_c   1.000
_cell.angle_alpha   90.00
_cell.angle_beta   90.00
_cell.angle_gamma   90.00
#
_symmetry.space_group_name_H-M   'P 1'
#
loop_
_entity.id
_entity.type
_entity.pdbx_description
1 polymer ?
#
loop_
_entity_poly.entity_id
_entity_poly.type
_entity_poly.pdbx_seq_one_letter_code
_entity_poly.pdbx_strand_id
1 'polypeptide(L)'
;MYFSDEDMQNIQSFLGLNRTRFAALKQRLIQARENGYHVHRTGGACYFLDQDNRCAIYPVRPLQCSSFPFWPSTFASRAELEEVADDCPGTLSKAGEAHSLLQVARRVNRTRREFIAKQTNQNKLFMI
;
A
#
# COMPACT_ATOMS: atom_id res chain seq x y z
N MET A 1 -6.76 2.10 -0.95
CA MET A 1 -5.83 1.05 -0.51
C MET A 1 -6.21 -0.28 -1.16
N TYR A 2 -5.24 -0.97 -1.71
CA TYR A 2 -5.45 -2.24 -2.43
C TYR A 2 -4.79 -3.39 -1.65
N PHE A 3 -5.51 -4.50 -1.53
CA PHE A 3 -5.04 -5.73 -0.89
C PHE A 3 -5.12 -6.89 -1.89
N SER A 4 -4.02 -7.59 -2.10
CA SER A 4 -4.04 -8.87 -2.80
C SER A 4 -4.70 -9.94 -1.93
N ASP A 5 -5.04 -11.10 -2.52
CA ASP A 5 -5.50 -12.24 -1.75
C ASP A 5 -4.46 -12.70 -0.70
N GLU A 6 -3.17 -12.58 -1.03
CA GLU A 6 -2.06 -12.88 -0.12
C GLU A 6 -2.01 -11.88 1.05
N ASP A 7 -2.16 -10.57 0.77
CA ASP A 7 -2.22 -9.55 1.84
C ASP A 7 -3.38 -9.84 2.81
N MET A 8 -4.53 -10.23 2.28
CA MET A 8 -5.71 -10.55 3.09
C MET A 8 -5.48 -11.78 3.97
N GLN A 9 -4.78 -12.81 3.46
CA GLN A 9 -4.40 -13.99 4.24
C GLN A 9 -3.35 -13.67 5.31
N ASN A 10 -2.35 -12.85 4.97
CA ASN A 10 -1.33 -12.41 5.91
C ASN A 10 -1.93 -11.60 7.06
N ILE A 11 -2.88 -10.70 6.76
CA ILE A 11 -3.64 -9.94 7.77
C ILE A 11 -4.48 -10.87 8.64
N GLN A 12 -5.17 -11.85 8.05
CA GLN A 12 -5.96 -12.82 8.81
C GLN A 12 -5.10 -13.56 9.84
N SER A 13 -3.98 -14.12 9.38
CA SER A 13 -3.05 -14.90 10.19
C SER A 13 -2.43 -14.04 11.29
N PHE A 14 -1.95 -12.84 10.94
CA PHE A 14 -1.34 -11.91 11.89
C PHE A 14 -2.30 -11.48 13.00
N LEU A 15 -3.57 -11.23 12.66
CA LEU A 15 -4.60 -10.85 13.64
C LEU A 15 -5.22 -12.06 14.37
N GLY A 16 -4.82 -13.29 14.06
CA GLY A 16 -5.39 -14.51 14.66
C GLY A 16 -6.89 -14.66 14.42
N LEU A 17 -7.40 -14.18 13.28
CA LEU A 17 -8.84 -14.19 13.02
C LEU A 17 -9.31 -15.55 12.51
N ASN A 18 -10.28 -16.13 13.20
CA ASN A 18 -11.03 -17.26 12.68
C ASN A 18 -11.86 -16.86 11.43
N ARG A 19 -12.38 -17.86 10.71
CA ARG A 19 -13.12 -17.66 9.45
C ARG A 19 -14.27 -16.66 9.58
N THR A 20 -15.04 -16.72 10.67
CA THR A 20 -16.19 -15.85 10.91
C THR A 20 -15.77 -14.40 11.13
N ARG A 21 -14.79 -14.16 12.00
CA ARG A 21 -14.28 -12.80 12.27
C ARG A 21 -13.60 -12.21 11.05
N PHE A 22 -12.88 -13.03 10.28
CA PHE A 22 -12.25 -12.59 9.04
C PHE A 22 -13.28 -12.21 7.97
N ALA A 23 -14.35 -12.99 7.81
CA ALA A 23 -15.45 -12.63 6.91
C ALA A 23 -16.08 -11.28 7.30
N ALA A 24 -16.32 -11.06 8.59
CA ALA A 24 -16.85 -9.79 9.09
C ALA A 24 -15.88 -8.61 8.87
N LEU A 25 -14.56 -8.81 9.04
CA LEU A 25 -13.55 -7.82 8.68
C LEU A 25 -13.63 -7.46 7.20
N LYS A 26 -13.66 -8.45 6.31
CA LYS A 26 -13.74 -8.23 4.86
C LYS A 26 -14.97 -7.42 4.47
N GLN A 27 -16.14 -7.75 5.04
CA GLN A 27 -17.38 -7.02 4.77
C GLN A 27 -17.31 -5.54 5.17
N ARG A 28 -16.58 -5.20 6.24
CA ARG A 28 -16.42 -3.82 6.68
C ARG A 28 -15.34 -3.07 5.91
N LEU A 29 -14.24 -3.75 5.60
CA LEU A 29 -13.04 -3.15 5.03
C LEU A 29 -13.17 -2.94 3.52
N ILE A 30 -13.73 -3.92 2.81
CA ILE A 30 -13.67 -3.99 1.34
C ILE A 30 -14.97 -3.47 0.73
N GLN A 31 -14.87 -2.43 -0.09
CA GLN A 31 -16.02 -1.86 -0.80
C GLN A 31 -16.08 -2.24 -2.27
N ALA A 32 -14.96 -2.65 -2.87
CA ALA A 32 -14.91 -3.07 -4.27
C ALA A 32 -13.82 -4.13 -4.52
N ARG A 33 -13.88 -4.76 -5.70
CA ARG A 33 -12.81 -5.59 -6.23
C ARG A 33 -12.40 -5.06 -7.61
N GLU A 34 -11.14 -4.73 -7.78
CA GLU A 34 -10.62 -4.09 -8.99
C GLU A 34 -9.30 -4.76 -9.37
N ASN A 35 -9.16 -5.21 -10.62
CA ASN A 35 -7.93 -5.85 -11.11
C ASN A 35 -7.40 -6.96 -10.18
N GLY A 36 -8.30 -7.79 -9.64
CA GLY A 36 -7.95 -8.91 -8.76
C GLY A 36 -7.61 -8.51 -7.31
N TYR A 37 -7.62 -7.22 -6.97
CA TYR A 37 -7.38 -6.72 -5.63
C TYR A 37 -8.69 -6.42 -4.90
N HIS A 38 -8.70 -6.62 -3.57
CA HIS A 38 -9.72 -6.09 -2.68
C HIS A 38 -9.41 -4.61 -2.41
N VAL A 39 -10.40 -3.74 -2.60
CA VAL A 39 -10.20 -2.30 -2.52
C VAL A 39 -10.88 -1.76 -1.28
N HIS A 40 -10.06 -1.16 -0.41
CA HIS A 40 -10.49 -0.28 0.66
C HIS A 40 -10.38 1.17 0.20
N ARG A 41 -11.52 1.79 -0.11
CA ARG A 41 -11.59 3.22 -0.46
C ARG A 41 -11.58 4.01 0.85
N THR A 42 -10.44 4.62 1.17
CA THR A 42 -10.28 5.46 2.36
C THR A 42 -10.87 6.84 2.06
N GLY A 43 -12.06 7.12 2.60
CA GLY A 43 -12.64 8.48 2.63
C GLY A 43 -12.23 9.29 3.87
N GLY A 44 -11.38 8.71 4.72
CA GLY A 44 -10.90 9.24 6.00
C GLY A 44 -9.74 8.38 6.50
N ALA A 45 -9.63 8.16 7.82
CA ALA A 45 -8.60 7.30 8.39
C ALA A 45 -8.71 5.84 7.91
N CYS A 46 -7.56 5.18 7.68
CA CYS A 46 -7.53 3.75 7.38
C CYS A 46 -8.07 2.93 8.56
N TYR A 47 -8.87 1.90 8.27
CA TYR A 47 -9.50 1.04 9.29
C TYR A 47 -8.50 0.38 10.26
N PHE A 48 -7.25 0.17 9.83
CA PHE A 48 -6.21 -0.45 10.65
C PHE A 48 -5.40 0.55 11.49
N LEU A 49 -5.76 1.82 11.51
CA LEU A 49 -5.13 2.78 12.43
C LEU A 49 -5.73 2.59 13.83
N ASP A 50 -4.86 2.50 14.83
CA ASP A 50 -5.25 2.58 16.23
C ASP A 50 -5.56 4.03 16.64
N GLN A 51 -5.98 4.22 17.88
CA GLN A 51 -6.28 5.53 18.45
C GLN A 51 -5.08 6.50 18.48
N ASP A 52 -3.86 5.98 18.39
CA ASP A 52 -2.61 6.75 18.38
C ASP A 52 -2.10 6.96 16.92
N ASN A 53 -2.92 6.68 15.91
CA ASN A 53 -2.57 6.71 14.49
C ASN A 53 -1.43 5.77 14.08
N ARG A 54 -1.22 4.67 14.81
CA ARG A 54 -0.28 3.61 14.42
C ARG A 54 -1.01 2.51 13.67
N CYS A 55 -0.34 1.94 12.68
CA CYS A 55 -0.89 0.83 11.92
C CYS A 55 -0.90 -0.46 12.76
N ALA A 56 -2.08 -0.96 13.11
CA ALA A 56 -2.27 -2.19 13.89
C ALA A 56 -1.79 -3.46 13.14
N ILE A 57 -1.58 -3.38 11.82
CA ILE A 57 -1.06 -4.47 10.98
C ILE A 57 0.34 -4.16 10.43
N TYR A 58 1.14 -3.33 11.12
CA TYR A 58 2.43 -2.82 10.63
C TYR A 58 3.36 -3.89 10.01
N PRO A 59 3.54 -5.09 10.61
CA PRO A 59 4.42 -6.13 10.07
C PRO A 59 3.95 -6.76 8.76
N VAL A 60 2.64 -6.72 8.49
CA VAL A 60 2.00 -7.33 7.31
C VAL A 60 1.33 -6.27 6.43
N ARG A 61 1.87 -5.05 6.42
CA ARG A 61 1.39 -3.96 5.57
C ARG A 61 1.44 -4.38 4.10
N PRO A 62 0.36 -4.20 3.33
CA PRO A 62 0.38 -4.49 1.91
C PRO A 62 1.43 -3.66 1.19
N LEU A 63 1.83 -4.11 0.00
CA LEU A 63 2.95 -3.51 -0.73
C LEU A 63 2.82 -1.99 -0.92
N GLN A 64 1.62 -1.48 -1.19
CA GLN A 64 1.38 -0.03 -1.30
C GLN A 64 1.79 0.72 -0.02
N CYS A 65 1.41 0.23 1.16
CA CYS A 65 1.77 0.86 2.43
C CYS A 65 3.24 0.64 2.83
N SER A 66 3.80 -0.55 2.60
CA SER A 66 5.17 -0.87 3.01
C SER A 66 6.23 -0.27 2.09
N SER A 67 5.85 0.11 0.87
CA SER A 67 6.74 0.76 -0.08
C SER A 67 6.81 2.28 0.04
N PHE A 68 5.91 2.94 0.77
CA PHE A 68 5.97 4.38 0.99
C PHE A 68 7.32 4.79 1.62
N PRO A 69 7.98 5.88 1.18
CA PRO A 69 7.60 6.81 0.10
C PRO A 69 8.16 6.44 -1.29
N PHE A 70 8.63 5.21 -1.49
CA PHE A 70 9.23 4.72 -2.75
C PHE A 70 8.21 4.34 -3.82
N TRP A 71 7.21 5.19 -4.03
CA TRP A 71 6.26 5.04 -5.12
C TRP A 71 6.80 5.70 -6.40
N PRO A 72 6.51 5.18 -7.60
CA PRO A 72 6.94 5.82 -8.83
C PRO A 72 6.44 7.26 -9.01
N SER A 73 5.25 7.60 -8.48
CA SER A 73 4.70 8.96 -8.52
C SER A 73 5.55 9.96 -7.73
N THR A 74 6.01 9.57 -6.54
CA THR A 74 6.87 10.39 -5.68
C THR A 74 8.14 10.89 -6.39
N PHE A 75 8.65 10.12 -7.36
CA PHE A 75 9.86 10.47 -8.11
C PHE A 75 9.57 10.88 -9.56
N ALA A 76 8.32 11.18 -9.92
CA ALA A 76 7.95 11.61 -11.26
C ALA A 76 8.43 13.03 -11.57
N SER A 77 8.51 13.90 -10.56
CA SER A 77 9.08 15.24 -10.66
C SER A 77 9.62 15.70 -9.30
N ARG A 78 10.33 16.84 -9.28
CA ARG A 78 10.75 17.47 -8.03
C ARG A 78 9.56 17.91 -7.18
N ALA A 79 8.51 18.43 -7.81
CA ALA A 79 7.31 18.91 -7.12
C ALA A 79 6.57 17.75 -6.42
N GLU A 80 6.45 16.59 -7.07
CA GLU A 80 5.81 15.39 -6.48
C GLU A 80 6.59 14.86 -5.26
N LEU A 81 7.92 14.96 -5.28
CA LEU A 81 8.75 14.59 -4.14
C LEU A 81 8.56 15.56 -2.97
N GLU A 82 8.43 16.85 -3.27
CA GLU A 82 8.17 17.90 -2.27
C GLU A 82 6.77 17.78 -1.66
N GLU A 83 5.74 17.51 -2.47
CA GLU A 83 4.38 17.26 -1.99
C GLU A 83 4.33 16.06 -1.01
N VAL A 84 5.01 14.96 -1.33
CA VAL A 84 5.12 13.81 -0.40
C VAL A 84 5.93 14.16 0.85
N ALA A 85 6.86 15.10 0.76
CA ALA A 85 7.62 15.58 1.91
C ALA A 85 6.79 16.52 2.82
N ASP A 86 5.82 17.25 2.25
CA ASP A 86 4.86 18.05 3.02
C ASP A 86 3.92 17.14 3.86
N ASP A 87 3.46 16.03 3.27
CA ASP A 87 2.65 15.02 3.97
C ASP A 87 3.47 14.22 4.99
N CYS A 88 4.71 13.87 4.64
CA CYS A 88 5.62 13.13 5.50
C CYS A 88 6.98 13.82 5.56
N PRO A 89 7.26 14.64 6.60
CA PRO A 89 8.51 15.39 6.71
C PRO A 89 9.74 14.49 6.77
N GLY A 90 9.56 13.21 7.12
CA GLY A 90 10.61 12.19 7.08
C GLY A 90 11.20 11.92 5.69
N THR A 91 10.48 12.18 4.60
CA THR A 91 10.92 11.88 3.22
C THR A 91 12.20 12.62 2.83
N LEU A 92 12.42 13.83 3.35
CA LEU A 92 13.59 14.68 3.07
C LEU A 92 14.32 15.20 4.33
N SER A 93 13.97 14.70 5.53
CA SER A 93 14.49 15.22 6.81
C SER A 93 15.98 14.98 7.06
N LYS A 94 16.64 14.10 6.29
CA LYS A 94 18.01 13.59 6.53
C LYS A 94 18.20 12.88 7.89
N ALA A 95 17.13 12.63 8.65
CA ALA A 95 17.19 12.00 9.98
C ALA A 95 17.26 10.46 9.92
N GLY A 96 17.13 9.86 8.74
CA GLY A 96 17.12 8.41 8.52
C GLY A 96 18.36 7.87 7.81
N GLU A 97 18.33 6.58 7.50
CA GLU A 97 19.36 5.92 6.70
C GLU A 97 19.43 6.56 5.31
N ALA A 98 20.63 6.97 4.90
CA ALA A 98 20.85 7.48 3.56
C ALA A 98 20.76 6.33 2.53
N HIS A 99 19.91 6.51 1.51
CA HIS A 99 19.81 5.59 0.39
C HIS A 99 20.58 6.12 -0.82
N SER A 100 21.39 5.25 -1.42
CA SER A 100 21.97 5.48 -2.75
C SER A 100 20.88 5.53 -3.82
N LEU A 101 21.15 6.20 -4.94
CA LEU A 101 20.23 6.25 -6.09
C LEU A 101 19.83 4.85 -6.58
N LEU A 102 20.76 3.88 -6.53
CA LEU A 102 20.46 2.50 -6.90
C LEU A 102 19.48 1.83 -5.91
N GLN A 103 19.63 2.07 -4.61
CA GLN A 103 18.68 1.56 -3.61
C GLN A 103 17.29 2.17 -3.79
N VAL A 104 17.22 3.49 -4.04
CA VAL A 104 15.97 4.18 -4.35
C VAL A 104 15.33 3.57 -5.61
N ALA A 105 16.08 3.46 -6.71
CA ALA A 105 15.60 2.90 -7.97
C ALA A 105 15.09 1.45 -7.80
N ARG A 106 15.79 0.61 -7.01
CA ARG A 106 15.34 -0.76 -6.72
C ARG A 106 14.01 -0.78 -5.98
N ARG A 107 13.84 0.05 -4.95
CA ARG A 107 12.60 0.16 -4.17
C ARG A 107 11.44 0.65 -5.03
N VAL A 108 11.66 1.70 -5.84
CA VAL A 108 10.65 2.23 -6.77
C VAL A 108 10.25 1.19 -7.83
N ASN A 109 11.24 0.48 -8.41
CA ASN A 109 10.98 -0.56 -9.41
C ASN A 109 10.27 -1.78 -8.83
N ARG A 110 10.45 -2.09 -7.54
CA ARG A 110 9.66 -3.10 -6.85
C ARG A 110 8.18 -2.72 -6.85
N THR A 111 7.84 -1.53 -6.36
CA THR A 111 6.47 -1.00 -6.37
C THR A 111 5.86 -1.00 -7.76
N ARG A 112 6.60 -0.52 -8.77
CA ARG A 112 6.13 -0.49 -10.16
C ARG A 112 5.75 -1.87 -10.69
N ARG A 113 6.61 -2.87 -10.50
CA ARG A 113 6.42 -4.23 -11.06
C ARG A 113 5.37 -5.02 -10.30
N GLU A 114 5.43 -4.99 -8.98
CA GLU A 114 4.60 -5.86 -8.13
C GLU A 114 3.21 -5.29 -7.86
N PHE A 115 3.04 -3.97 -7.98
CA PHE A 115 1.77 -3.29 -7.71
C PHE A 115 1.14 -2.64 -8.95
N ILE A 116 1.84 -1.70 -9.60
CA ILE A 116 1.25 -0.87 -10.67
C ILE A 116 1.02 -1.67 -11.96
N ALA A 117 2.03 -2.40 -12.43
CA ALA A 117 1.95 -3.13 -13.70
C ALA A 117 0.85 -4.22 -13.68
N LYS A 118 0.59 -4.82 -12.52
CA LYS A 118 -0.47 -5.82 -12.35
C LYS A 118 -1.87 -5.22 -12.45
N GLN A 119 -2.05 -3.96 -12.07
CA GLN A 119 -3.33 -3.26 -12.19
C GLN A 119 -3.60 -2.82 -13.64
N THR A 120 -2.58 -2.39 -14.37
CA THR A 120 -2.72 -1.92 -15.76
C THR A 120 -2.92 -3.04 -16.77
N ASN A 121 -2.28 -4.21 -16.58
CA ASN A 121 -2.39 -5.33 -17.51
C ASN A 121 -3.71 -6.12 -17.40
N GLN A 122 -4.44 -6.00 -16.29
CA GLN A 122 -5.75 -6.67 -16.16
C GLN A 122 -6.89 -5.91 -16.84
N ASN A 123 -6.75 -4.59 -17.07
CA ASN A 123 -7.68 -3.81 -17.88
C ASN A 123 -7.61 -4.13 -19.39
N LYS A 124 -6.63 -4.92 -19.85
CA LYS A 124 -6.53 -5.36 -21.26
C LYS A 124 -7.12 -6.74 -21.54
N LEU A 125 -7.59 -7.47 -20.53
CA LEU A 125 -8.13 -8.83 -20.72
C LEU A 125 -9.64 -8.89 -21.01
N PHE A 126 -10.32 -7.74 -21.12
CA PHE A 126 -11.76 -7.64 -21.43
C PHE A 126 -12.06 -6.67 -22.59
N MET A 127 -11.22 -6.66 -23.63
CA MET A 127 -11.54 -6.04 -24.92
C MET A 127 -11.21 -6.97 -26.09
N ILE A 128 -11.87 -8.13 -26.12
CA ILE A 128 -12.08 -8.94 -27.32
C ILE A 128 -13.53 -9.42 -27.30
#